data_AF-A0A349VL13-F1
#
_entry.id   AF-A0A349VL13-F1
#
_cell.length_a   1.000
_cell.length_b   1.000
_cell.length_c   1.000
_cell.angle_alpha   90.00
_cell.angle_beta   90.00
_cell.angle_gamma   90.00
#
_symmetry.space_group_name_H-M   'P 1'
#
loop_
_entity.id
_entity.type
_entity.pdbx_description
1 polymer ?
#
loop_
_entity_poly.entity_id
_entity_poly.type
_entity_poly.pdbx_seq_one_letter_code
_entity_poly.pdbx_strand_id
1 'polypeptide(L)'
;TQAITSAGDTARFGATLLRTLAPLQLTLAVLAAAMTAAVAVSVEKGRRTLELLLLSRLSERELVLGKLAASLLRVMLMLLSAIPVFGIAALFGGVTGIQLGRLFIVTAAAALSAASIATTVAFWKDTTFQAVAITAFALVAWIVTGEAFATWFGPLVGEQISPARAMFAALSPVGGNLGSFLGLCALIIVGTNLVAIRKVRSWNMARDARRAAQARGTSGSTTRRPIRNIWRNPILWREICTNAYGRTIVIVRLAWMLLFAAAVAGIMSEARAEIPDRFAVAVAVIPMALASLLAVTALAVTSITTERDRGSLDLLLVSDLEPKEFIWGKLFGALAVAREVVVLPLLLCIALIVSGIASVENGCYLVLGTAILLFFAAVLGIHIGLSYPSSRRAIAVGLGTVAFLFIGVATAMRIMVAFGSSFELQLAPFLAVIVGGGVGLYAALSARNPSPAIGWASAILPALTFVGITGFLQGNTLQVLLVVAVAYGFTTVALLVPAIGAFDLLTGRSSTSDA
;
A
#
# COMPACT_ATOMS: atom_id res chain seq x y z
N THR A 1 -2.59 10.06 -36.79
CA THR A 1 -3.91 10.64 -36.48
C THR A 1 -4.96 9.92 -37.32
N GLN A 2 -5.60 8.88 -36.79
CA GLN A 2 -6.82 8.39 -37.45
C GLN A 2 -7.88 9.49 -37.26
N ALA A 3 -8.23 10.17 -38.34
CA ALA A 3 -9.33 11.13 -38.32
C ALA A 3 -10.60 10.40 -37.87
N ILE A 4 -11.35 11.01 -36.95
CA ILE A 4 -12.65 10.51 -36.52
C ILE A 4 -13.61 10.71 -37.70
N THR A 5 -13.68 9.73 -38.59
CA THR A 5 -14.47 9.81 -39.82
C THR A 5 -15.85 9.17 -39.66
N SER A 6 -16.04 8.33 -38.64
CA SER A 6 -17.30 7.61 -38.42
C SER A 6 -17.78 7.67 -36.97
N ALA A 7 -19.10 7.54 -36.77
CA ALA A 7 -19.70 7.36 -35.44
C ALA A 7 -19.24 6.07 -34.73
N GLY A 8 -18.69 5.10 -35.47
CA GLY A 8 -18.06 3.91 -34.91
C GLY A 8 -16.73 4.21 -34.22
N ASP A 9 -15.98 5.19 -34.73
CA ASP A 9 -14.67 5.57 -34.17
C ASP A 9 -14.85 6.32 -32.85
N THR A 10 -15.86 7.21 -32.75
CA THR A 10 -16.22 7.87 -31.48
C THR A 10 -16.69 6.84 -30.44
N ALA A 11 -17.48 5.85 -30.84
CA ALA A 11 -17.96 4.81 -29.93
C ALA A 11 -16.82 3.91 -29.41
N ARG A 12 -15.85 3.56 -30.27
CA ARG A 12 -14.64 2.82 -29.85
C ARG A 12 -13.78 3.64 -28.90
N PHE A 13 -13.66 4.94 -29.15
CA PHE A 13 -12.94 5.86 -28.27
C PHE A 13 -13.59 5.92 -26.87
N GLY A 14 -14.90 6.14 -26.79
CA GLY A 14 -15.64 6.16 -25.51
C GLY A 14 -15.50 4.87 -24.72
N ALA A 15 -15.64 3.71 -25.38
CA ALA A 15 -15.46 2.40 -24.76
C ALA A 15 -14.02 2.16 -24.27
N THR A 16 -13.02 2.61 -25.03
CA THR A 16 -11.59 2.49 -24.64
C THR A 16 -11.28 3.38 -23.44
N LEU A 17 -11.78 4.62 -23.46
CA LEU A 17 -11.63 5.57 -22.36
C LEU A 17 -12.24 4.99 -21.06
N LEU A 18 -13.45 4.44 -21.11
CA LEU A 18 -14.07 3.81 -19.93
C LEU A 18 -13.29 2.59 -19.41
N ARG A 19 -12.76 1.74 -20.30
CA ARG A 19 -11.92 0.60 -19.92
C ARG A 19 -10.61 1.02 -19.26
N THR A 20 -10.11 2.22 -19.53
CA THR A 20 -8.93 2.77 -18.86
C THR A 20 -9.25 3.44 -17.52
N LEU A 21 -10.37 4.16 -17.41
CA LEU A 21 -10.75 4.86 -16.19
C LEU A 21 -11.34 3.94 -15.11
N ALA A 22 -12.04 2.87 -15.50
CA ALA A 22 -12.70 1.97 -14.54
C ALA A 22 -11.74 1.32 -13.53
N PRO A 23 -10.58 0.75 -13.92
CA PRO A 23 -9.60 0.21 -12.97
C PRO A 23 -9.08 1.25 -11.98
N LEU A 24 -8.88 2.49 -12.45
CA LEU A 24 -8.44 3.61 -11.61
C LEU A 24 -9.50 3.94 -10.56
N GLN A 25 -10.76 4.08 -10.97
CA GLN A 25 -11.88 4.33 -10.05
C GLN A 25 -12.00 3.22 -9.00
N LEU A 26 -11.96 1.95 -9.43
CA LEU A 26 -12.06 0.80 -8.53
C LEU A 26 -10.94 0.81 -7.49
N THR A 27 -9.69 0.98 -7.95
CA THR A 27 -8.52 0.93 -7.07
C THR A 27 -8.53 2.07 -6.07
N LEU A 28 -8.82 3.30 -6.53
CA LEU A 28 -8.92 4.47 -5.66
C LEU A 28 -10.06 4.30 -4.65
N ALA A 29 -11.23 3.82 -5.06
CA ALA A 29 -12.37 3.65 -4.18
C ALA A 29 -12.11 2.59 -3.09
N VAL A 30 -11.57 1.42 -3.47
CA VAL A 30 -11.26 0.33 -2.55
C VAL A 30 -10.16 0.73 -1.55
N LEU A 31 -9.07 1.33 -2.04
CA LEU A 31 -7.98 1.78 -1.16
C LEU A 31 -8.42 2.93 -0.24
N ALA A 32 -9.14 3.92 -0.78
CA ALA A 32 -9.66 5.02 0.02
C ALA A 32 -10.61 4.52 1.12
N ALA A 33 -11.53 3.61 0.78
CA ALA A 33 -12.48 3.02 1.71
C ALA A 33 -11.80 2.23 2.83
N ALA A 34 -10.83 1.39 2.48
CA ALA A 34 -10.06 0.64 3.45
C ALA A 34 -9.27 1.56 4.39
N MET A 35 -8.61 2.58 3.84
CA MET A 35 -7.80 3.53 4.60
C MET A 35 -8.65 4.40 5.52
N THR A 36 -9.74 5.01 5.03
CA THR A 36 -10.60 5.88 5.85
C THR A 36 -11.26 5.08 6.97
N ALA A 37 -11.71 3.86 6.70
CA ALA A 37 -12.30 2.96 7.69
C ALA A 37 -11.31 2.54 8.78
N ALA A 38 -10.12 2.06 8.40
CA ALA A 38 -9.09 1.65 9.35
C ALA A 38 -8.66 2.84 10.25
N VAL A 39 -8.49 4.01 9.64
CA VAL A 39 -8.11 5.24 10.34
C VAL A 39 -9.21 5.73 11.27
N ALA A 40 -10.48 5.73 10.85
CA ALA A 40 -11.60 6.24 11.65
C ALA A 40 -11.69 5.57 13.03
N VAL A 41 -11.55 4.25 13.09
CA VAL A 41 -11.55 3.50 14.36
C VAL A 41 -10.24 3.69 15.13
N SER A 42 -9.10 3.67 14.43
CA SER A 42 -7.78 3.83 15.05
C SER A 42 -7.58 5.22 15.67
N VAL A 43 -8.26 6.25 15.16
CA VAL A 43 -8.28 7.60 15.76
C VAL A 43 -8.84 7.54 17.17
N GLU A 44 -9.98 6.89 17.35
CA GLU A 44 -10.67 6.83 18.64
C GLU A 44 -9.92 5.97 19.65
N LYS A 45 -9.30 4.90 19.18
CA LYS A 45 -8.37 4.11 19.99
C LYS A 45 -7.18 4.94 20.44
N GLY A 46 -6.54 5.67 19.53
CA GLY A 46 -5.40 6.52 19.86
C GLY A 46 -5.74 7.62 20.86
N ARG A 47 -6.98 8.14 20.83
CA ARG A 47 -7.46 9.18 21.74
C ARG A 47 -8.11 8.64 23.03
N ARG A 48 -8.17 7.32 23.22
CA ARG A 48 -8.93 6.63 24.29
C ARG A 48 -10.42 6.98 24.33
N THR A 49 -10.98 7.53 23.26
CA THR A 49 -12.42 7.82 23.18
C THR A 49 -13.24 6.59 22.86
N LEU A 50 -12.63 5.55 22.27
CA LEU A 50 -13.33 4.28 22.02
C LEU A 50 -13.81 3.62 23.32
N GLU A 51 -13.00 3.69 24.37
CA GLU A 51 -13.33 3.11 25.69
C GLU A 51 -14.55 3.82 26.30
N LEU A 52 -14.62 5.15 26.18
CA LEU A 52 -15.77 5.96 26.60
C LEU A 52 -17.03 5.61 25.79
N LEU A 53 -16.90 5.41 24.48
CA LEU A 53 -18.02 4.97 23.64
C LEU A 53 -18.54 3.58 24.03
N LEU A 54 -17.64 2.66 24.43
CA LEU A 54 -18.02 1.32 24.89
C LEU A 54 -18.71 1.30 26.26
N LEU A 55 -18.48 2.32 27.09
CA LEU A 55 -19.15 2.52 28.39
C LEU A 55 -20.50 3.24 28.27
N SER A 56 -20.73 3.93 27.15
CA SER A 56 -21.99 4.62 26.87
C SER A 56 -23.15 3.65 26.62
N ARG A 57 -24.38 4.18 26.54
CA ARG A 57 -25.60 3.41 26.20
C ARG A 57 -25.69 2.98 24.73
N LEU A 58 -24.63 3.14 23.93
CA LEU A 58 -24.59 2.71 22.54
C LEU A 58 -24.56 1.18 22.43
N SER A 59 -25.39 0.64 21.55
CA SER A 59 -25.31 -0.77 21.18
C SER A 59 -24.07 -1.06 20.32
N GLU A 60 -23.57 -2.30 20.35
CA GLU A 60 -22.42 -2.70 19.55
C GLU A 60 -22.70 -2.56 18.04
N ARG A 61 -23.98 -2.70 17.64
CA ARG A 61 -24.43 -2.55 16.25
C ARG A 61 -24.34 -1.10 15.81
N GLU A 62 -24.85 -0.16 16.61
CA GLU A 62 -24.79 1.28 16.33
C GLU A 62 -23.34 1.76 16.26
N LEU A 63 -22.49 1.28 17.16
CA LEU A 63 -21.07 1.62 17.15
C LEU A 63 -20.39 1.17 15.85
N VAL A 64 -20.50 -0.12 15.49
CA VAL A 64 -19.79 -0.67 14.33
C VAL A 64 -20.35 -0.12 13.02
N LEU A 65 -21.68 -0.13 12.84
CA LEU A 65 -22.32 0.34 11.61
C LEU A 65 -22.21 1.86 11.46
N GLY A 66 -22.33 2.62 12.55
CA GLY A 66 -22.13 4.07 12.55
C GLY A 66 -20.71 4.46 12.12
N LYS A 67 -19.70 3.72 12.59
CA LYS A 67 -18.31 3.95 12.15
C LYS A 67 -18.07 3.58 10.70
N LEU A 68 -18.62 2.45 10.26
CA LEU A 68 -18.53 2.04 8.87
C LEU A 68 -19.17 3.10 7.95
N ALA A 69 -20.40 3.53 8.24
CA ALA A 69 -21.11 4.54 7.48
C ALA A 69 -20.36 5.88 7.41
N ALA A 70 -19.87 6.37 8.55
CA ALA A 70 -19.09 7.61 8.62
C ALA A 70 -17.79 7.54 7.78
N SER A 71 -17.13 6.38 7.77
CA SER A 71 -15.89 6.19 7.01
C SER A 71 -16.10 6.13 5.49
N LEU A 72 -17.28 5.67 5.06
CA LEU A 72 -17.66 5.54 3.66
C LEU A 72 -18.18 6.82 3.03
N LEU A 73 -18.61 7.80 3.84
CA LEU A 73 -19.17 9.06 3.34
C LEU A 73 -18.25 9.72 2.30
N ARG A 74 -16.95 9.84 2.60
CA ARG A 74 -15.97 10.45 1.66
C ARG A 74 -15.81 9.65 0.38
N VAL A 75 -15.89 8.32 0.46
CA VAL A 75 -15.75 7.43 -0.70
C VAL A 75 -17.00 7.50 -1.58
N MET A 76 -18.18 7.53 -0.97
CA MET A 76 -19.43 7.68 -1.71
C MET A 76 -19.51 9.05 -2.39
N LEU A 77 -19.06 10.12 -1.72
CA LEU A 77 -18.93 11.44 -2.34
C LEU A 77 -17.94 11.44 -3.50
N MET A 78 -16.80 10.73 -3.36
CA MET A 78 -15.84 10.55 -4.45
C MET A 78 -16.49 9.84 -5.65
N LEU A 79 -17.23 8.75 -5.42
CA LEU A 79 -17.93 8.03 -6.49
C LEU A 79 -19.02 8.90 -7.13
N LEU A 80 -19.80 9.64 -6.33
CA LEU A 80 -20.83 10.53 -6.83
C LEU A 80 -20.23 11.65 -7.69
N SER A 81 -19.08 12.18 -7.29
CA SER A 81 -18.34 13.19 -8.08
C SER A 81 -17.74 12.62 -9.38
N ALA A 82 -17.52 11.31 -9.46
CA ALA A 82 -17.04 10.65 -10.67
C ALA A 82 -18.15 10.40 -11.71
N ILE A 83 -19.43 10.35 -11.31
CA ILE A 83 -20.56 10.16 -12.22
C ILE A 83 -20.54 11.12 -13.41
N PRO A 84 -20.43 12.46 -13.25
CA PRO A 84 -20.40 13.37 -14.40
C PRO A 84 -19.20 13.13 -15.31
N VAL A 85 -18.04 12.80 -14.76
CA VAL A 85 -16.83 12.50 -15.55
C VAL A 85 -17.05 11.28 -16.43
N PHE A 86 -17.57 10.18 -15.87
CA PHE A 86 -17.89 8.98 -16.64
C PHE A 86 -19.12 9.17 -17.55
N GLY A 87 -20.05 10.04 -17.18
CA GLY A 87 -21.20 10.42 -18.01
C GLY A 87 -20.75 11.11 -19.29
N ILE A 88 -19.84 12.08 -19.20
CA ILE A 88 -19.23 12.74 -20.36
C ILE A 88 -18.49 11.72 -21.24
N ALA A 89 -17.75 10.80 -20.63
CA ALA A 89 -17.09 9.73 -21.37
C ALA A 89 -18.07 8.81 -22.11
N ALA A 90 -19.24 8.52 -21.53
CA ALA A 90 -20.28 7.74 -22.17
C ALA A 90 -20.99 8.47 -23.33
N LEU A 91 -20.97 9.81 -23.36
CA LEU A 91 -21.55 10.61 -24.46
C LEU A 91 -20.84 10.38 -25.80
N PHE A 92 -19.57 9.97 -25.79
CA PHE A 92 -18.84 9.60 -27.02
C PHE A 92 -19.39 8.31 -27.67
N GLY A 93 -20.28 7.59 -26.98
CA GLY A 93 -20.88 6.35 -27.45
C GLY A 93 -20.08 5.09 -27.05
N GLY A 94 -20.58 3.92 -27.44
CA GLY A 94 -19.93 2.63 -27.21
C GLY A 94 -20.14 2.00 -25.83
N VAL A 95 -20.79 2.70 -24.90
CA VAL A 95 -21.20 2.17 -23.59
C VAL A 95 -22.62 2.61 -23.27
N THR A 96 -23.44 1.70 -22.75
CA THR A 96 -24.82 1.97 -22.33
C THR A 96 -24.88 2.50 -20.90
N GLY A 97 -25.92 3.29 -20.58
CA GLY A 97 -26.14 3.77 -19.22
C GLY A 97 -26.28 2.63 -18.19
N ILE A 98 -26.78 1.46 -18.61
CA ILE A 98 -26.86 0.26 -17.78
C ILE A 98 -25.46 -0.25 -17.42
N GLN A 99 -24.53 -0.33 -18.38
CA GLN A 99 -23.14 -0.73 -18.11
C GLN A 99 -22.46 0.23 -17.13
N LEU A 100 -22.73 1.53 -17.27
CA LEU A 100 -22.22 2.53 -16.35
C LEU A 100 -22.77 2.34 -14.93
N GLY A 101 -24.08 2.11 -14.80
CA GLY A 101 -24.71 1.79 -13.52
C GLY A 101 -24.11 0.53 -12.86
N ARG A 102 -23.92 -0.54 -13.64
CA ARG A 102 -23.28 -1.78 -13.17
C ARG A 102 -21.85 -1.52 -12.67
N LEU A 103 -21.04 -0.73 -13.39
CA LEU A 103 -19.69 -0.37 -12.97
C LEU A 103 -19.67 0.33 -11.61
N PHE A 104 -20.53 1.34 -11.41
CA PHE A 104 -20.63 2.06 -10.14
C PHE A 104 -21.10 1.15 -9.00
N ILE A 105 -22.06 0.27 -9.26
CA ILE A 105 -22.55 -0.71 -8.27
C ILE A 105 -21.45 -1.69 -7.85
N VAL A 106 -20.72 -2.27 -8.81
CA VAL A 106 -19.56 -3.15 -8.54
C VAL A 106 -18.51 -2.43 -7.71
N THR A 107 -18.18 -1.18 -8.09
CA THR A 107 -17.18 -0.38 -7.39
C THR A 107 -17.61 -0.06 -5.96
N ALA A 108 -18.86 0.36 -5.76
CA ALA A 108 -19.41 0.68 -4.45
C ALA A 108 -19.46 -0.55 -3.55
N ALA A 109 -19.86 -1.71 -4.09
CA ALA A 109 -19.87 -2.98 -3.35
C ALA A 109 -18.45 -3.40 -2.93
N ALA A 110 -17.48 -3.34 -3.83
CA ALA A 110 -16.08 -3.64 -3.53
C ALA A 110 -15.50 -2.69 -2.45
N ALA A 111 -15.79 -1.40 -2.57
CA ALA A 111 -15.36 -0.40 -1.59
C ALA A 111 -16.01 -0.61 -0.21
N LEU A 112 -17.29 -0.96 -0.17
CA LEU A 112 -18.01 -1.28 1.07
C LEU A 112 -17.46 -2.55 1.74
N SER A 113 -17.19 -3.61 0.98
CA SER A 113 -16.52 -4.82 1.50
C SER A 113 -15.14 -4.50 2.06
N ALA A 114 -14.36 -3.68 1.36
CA ALA A 114 -13.04 -3.23 1.80
C ALA A 114 -13.10 -2.43 3.11
N ALA A 115 -14.04 -1.47 3.21
CA ALA A 115 -14.26 -0.71 4.43
C ALA A 115 -14.74 -1.58 5.60
N SER A 116 -15.58 -2.59 5.34
CA SER A 116 -16.05 -3.50 6.39
C SER A 116 -14.92 -4.37 6.94
N ILE A 117 -14.09 -4.95 6.06
CA ILE A 117 -12.85 -5.65 6.46
C ILE A 117 -11.97 -4.73 7.31
N ALA A 118 -11.71 -3.52 6.81
CA ALA A 118 -10.86 -2.54 7.48
C ALA A 118 -11.36 -2.15 8.87
N THR A 119 -12.67 -1.90 9.00
CA THR A 119 -13.33 -1.54 10.26
C THR A 119 -13.21 -2.67 11.28
N THR A 120 -13.49 -3.91 10.88
CA THR A 120 -13.38 -5.09 11.74
C THR A 120 -11.95 -5.31 12.21
N VAL A 121 -10.98 -5.23 11.30
CA VAL A 121 -9.56 -5.38 11.63
C VAL A 121 -9.10 -4.25 12.56
N ALA A 122 -9.56 -3.01 12.35
CA ALA A 122 -9.23 -1.88 13.20
C ALA A 122 -9.83 -2.01 14.62
N PHE A 123 -11.03 -2.59 14.78
CA PHE A 123 -11.56 -2.95 16.10
C PHE A 123 -10.77 -4.07 16.76
N TRP A 124 -10.22 -5.00 15.98
CA TRP A 124 -9.42 -6.10 16.49
C TRP A 124 -8.00 -5.69 16.91
N LYS A 125 -7.33 -4.80 16.17
CA LYS A 125 -5.91 -4.43 16.42
C LYS A 125 -5.73 -3.15 17.22
N ASP A 126 -4.59 -3.07 17.92
CA ASP A 126 -4.30 -1.96 18.84
C ASP A 126 -3.65 -0.76 18.13
N THR A 127 -2.85 -1.03 17.11
CA THR A 127 -2.12 0.00 16.38
C THR A 127 -2.73 0.22 15.00
N THR A 128 -2.85 1.48 14.59
CA THR A 128 -3.27 1.88 13.24
C THR A 128 -2.50 1.12 12.16
N PHE A 129 -1.19 0.95 12.35
CA PHE A 129 -0.31 0.22 11.44
C PHE A 129 -0.78 -1.22 11.21
N GLN A 130 -0.93 -2.01 12.27
CA GLN A 130 -1.38 -3.40 12.16
C GLN A 130 -2.76 -3.47 11.50
N ALA A 131 -3.65 -2.51 11.80
CA ALA A 131 -4.96 -2.48 11.19
C ALA A 131 -4.88 -2.25 9.67
N VAL A 132 -4.13 -1.23 9.24
CA VAL A 132 -3.96 -0.90 7.83
C VAL A 132 -3.21 -2.00 7.07
N ALA A 133 -2.12 -2.53 7.64
CA ALA A 133 -1.33 -3.59 7.02
C ALA A 133 -2.16 -4.86 6.79
N ILE A 134 -2.83 -5.37 7.84
CA ILE A 134 -3.67 -6.58 7.72
C ILE A 134 -4.80 -6.36 6.72
N THR A 135 -5.39 -5.16 6.68
CA THR A 135 -6.41 -4.81 5.70
C THR A 135 -5.83 -4.83 4.28
N ALA A 136 -4.68 -4.20 4.03
CA ALA A 136 -4.02 -4.22 2.73
C ALA A 136 -3.72 -5.66 2.28
N PHE A 137 -3.19 -6.50 3.18
CA PHE A 137 -2.99 -7.92 2.91
C PHE A 137 -4.28 -8.66 2.59
N ALA A 138 -5.38 -8.39 3.30
CA ALA A 138 -6.67 -9.00 3.04
C ALA A 138 -7.23 -8.60 1.65
N LEU A 139 -7.04 -7.35 1.23
CA LEU A 139 -7.46 -6.89 -0.10
C LEU A 139 -6.63 -7.51 -1.22
N VAL A 140 -5.31 -7.58 -1.03
CA VAL A 140 -4.41 -8.24 -1.98
C VAL A 140 -4.75 -9.73 -2.07
N ALA A 141 -4.97 -10.39 -0.94
CA ALA A 141 -5.40 -11.79 -0.91
C ALA A 141 -6.76 -12.00 -1.60
N TRP A 142 -7.70 -11.07 -1.47
CA TRP A 142 -8.97 -11.12 -2.19
C TRP A 142 -8.77 -11.09 -3.72
N ILE A 143 -7.94 -10.17 -4.23
CA ILE A 143 -7.61 -10.11 -5.66
C ILE A 143 -6.92 -11.39 -6.12
N VAL A 144 -5.89 -11.84 -5.40
CA VAL A 144 -5.12 -13.06 -5.75
C VAL A 144 -6.03 -14.29 -5.74
N THR A 145 -6.91 -14.43 -4.75
CA THR A 145 -7.86 -15.53 -4.69
C THR A 145 -8.80 -15.49 -5.90
N GLY A 146 -9.29 -14.31 -6.27
CA GLY A 146 -10.14 -14.16 -7.45
C GLY A 146 -9.44 -14.57 -8.75
N GLU A 147 -8.18 -14.19 -8.95
CA GLU A 147 -7.41 -14.60 -10.12
C GLU A 147 -7.07 -16.10 -10.10
N ALA A 148 -6.69 -16.66 -8.94
CA ALA A 148 -6.41 -18.10 -8.81
C ALA A 148 -7.64 -18.95 -9.14
N PHE A 149 -8.81 -18.60 -8.61
CA PHE A 149 -10.06 -19.29 -8.94
C PHE A 149 -10.40 -19.17 -10.42
N ALA A 150 -10.07 -18.03 -11.03
CA ALA A 150 -10.28 -17.86 -12.46
C ALA A 150 -9.40 -18.79 -13.31
N THR A 151 -8.17 -19.06 -12.86
CA THR A 151 -7.26 -19.99 -13.54
C THR A 151 -7.68 -21.45 -13.38
N TRP A 152 -8.18 -21.85 -12.20
CA TRP A 152 -8.52 -23.25 -11.92
C TRP A 152 -9.93 -23.65 -12.35
N PHE A 153 -10.92 -22.75 -12.16
CA PHE A 153 -12.33 -23.04 -12.40
C PHE A 153 -12.91 -22.27 -13.60
N GLY A 154 -12.09 -21.47 -14.28
CA GLY A 154 -12.45 -20.70 -15.46
C GLY A 154 -12.88 -19.25 -15.16
N PRO A 155 -12.95 -18.42 -16.22
CA PRO A 155 -13.09 -16.97 -16.08
C PRO A 155 -14.41 -16.53 -15.46
N LEU A 156 -15.49 -17.31 -15.66
CA LEU A 156 -16.83 -17.02 -15.11
C LEU A 156 -16.87 -17.12 -13.58
N VAL A 157 -16.09 -18.02 -12.97
CA VAL A 157 -15.98 -18.13 -11.51
C VAL A 157 -15.07 -17.02 -10.98
N GLY A 158 -13.99 -16.73 -11.69
CA GLY A 158 -13.10 -15.61 -11.38
C GLY A 158 -13.81 -14.26 -11.33
N GLU A 159 -14.78 -14.04 -12.22
CA GLU A 159 -15.62 -12.84 -12.24
C GLU A 159 -16.44 -12.64 -10.95
N GLN A 160 -16.86 -13.73 -10.30
CA GLN A 160 -17.67 -13.68 -9.08
C GLN A 160 -16.84 -13.30 -7.85
N ILE A 161 -15.52 -13.49 -7.90
CA ILE A 161 -14.62 -13.31 -6.77
C ILE A 161 -13.74 -12.07 -6.94
N SER A 162 -13.12 -11.90 -8.11
CA SER A 162 -12.17 -10.81 -8.39
C SER A 162 -12.91 -9.48 -8.67
N PRO A 163 -12.72 -8.43 -7.86
CA PRO A 163 -13.31 -7.12 -8.13
C PRO A 163 -12.90 -6.54 -9.50
N ALA A 164 -11.67 -6.82 -9.93
CA ALA A 164 -11.16 -6.36 -11.23
C ALA A 164 -11.89 -7.02 -12.40
N ARG A 165 -12.11 -8.35 -12.34
CA ARG A 165 -12.86 -9.07 -13.38
C ARG A 165 -14.34 -8.71 -13.37
N ALA A 166 -14.96 -8.60 -12.20
CA ALA A 166 -16.34 -8.13 -12.06
C ALA A 166 -16.55 -6.74 -12.71
N MET A 167 -15.58 -5.84 -12.53
CA MET A 167 -15.59 -4.51 -13.13
C MET A 167 -15.48 -4.58 -14.67
N PHE A 168 -14.58 -5.40 -15.23
CA PHE A 168 -14.50 -5.57 -16.68
C PHE A 168 -15.75 -6.25 -17.26
N ALA A 169 -16.34 -7.20 -16.54
CA ALA A 169 -17.58 -7.85 -16.95
C ALA A 169 -18.78 -6.90 -16.88
N ALA A 170 -18.81 -5.96 -15.93
CA ALA A 170 -19.81 -4.89 -15.87
C ALA A 170 -19.77 -3.96 -17.10
N LEU A 171 -18.59 -3.76 -17.69
CA LEU A 171 -18.38 -3.01 -18.93
C LEU A 171 -18.66 -3.82 -20.21
N SER A 172 -18.91 -5.13 -20.11
CA SER A 172 -19.24 -5.96 -21.27
C SER A 172 -20.69 -5.74 -21.73
N PRO A 173 -21.01 -5.87 -23.04
CA PRO A 173 -22.40 -5.69 -23.53
C PRO A 173 -23.38 -6.71 -22.98
N VAL A 174 -22.98 -7.98 -22.91
CA VAL A 174 -23.77 -9.08 -22.37
C VAL A 174 -24.04 -8.87 -20.87
N GLY A 175 -23.08 -8.26 -20.18
CA GLY A 175 -23.10 -8.12 -18.74
C GLY A 175 -22.57 -9.37 -18.05
N GLY A 176 -21.87 -9.14 -16.95
CA GLY A 176 -21.42 -10.17 -16.04
C GLY A 176 -22.51 -10.73 -15.13
N ASN A 177 -22.18 -11.77 -14.37
CA ASN A 177 -23.00 -12.30 -13.28
C ASN A 177 -22.89 -11.40 -12.04
N LEU A 178 -23.46 -10.19 -12.16
CA LEU A 178 -23.43 -9.15 -11.13
C LEU A 178 -24.01 -9.66 -9.80
N GLY A 179 -25.06 -10.47 -9.85
CA GLY A 179 -25.72 -11.00 -8.65
C GLY A 179 -24.77 -11.84 -7.79
N SER A 180 -23.92 -12.66 -8.40
CA SER A 180 -22.99 -13.53 -7.68
C SER A 180 -21.86 -12.74 -7.00
N PHE A 181 -21.29 -11.76 -7.72
CA PHE A 181 -20.28 -10.87 -7.13
C PHE A 181 -20.87 -10.03 -5.97
N LEU A 182 -22.07 -9.46 -6.16
CA LEU A 182 -22.76 -8.73 -5.10
C LEU A 182 -23.11 -9.63 -3.91
N GLY A 183 -23.49 -10.88 -4.17
CA GLY A 183 -23.72 -11.89 -3.14
C GLY A 183 -22.46 -12.17 -2.30
N LEU A 184 -21.31 -12.32 -2.94
CA LEU A 184 -20.02 -12.48 -2.24
C LEU A 184 -19.67 -11.23 -1.43
N CYS A 185 -19.80 -10.04 -2.02
CA CYS A 185 -19.58 -8.78 -1.30
C CYS A 185 -20.49 -8.67 -0.07
N ALA A 186 -21.78 -9.00 -0.21
CA ALA A 186 -22.73 -9.01 0.90
C ALA A 186 -22.33 -10.03 1.98
N LEU A 187 -21.88 -11.22 1.60
CA LEU A 187 -21.39 -12.24 2.54
C LEU A 187 -20.16 -11.74 3.31
N ILE A 188 -19.20 -11.12 2.63
CA ILE A 188 -18.03 -10.51 3.26
C ILE A 188 -18.50 -9.46 4.27
N ILE A 189 -19.33 -8.50 3.85
CA ILE A 189 -19.81 -7.38 4.68
C ILE A 189 -20.55 -7.90 5.92
N VAL A 190 -21.49 -8.83 5.74
CA VAL A 190 -22.27 -9.39 6.84
C VAL A 190 -21.35 -10.18 7.77
N GLY A 191 -20.47 -11.03 7.23
CA GLY A 191 -19.53 -11.82 8.00
C GLY A 191 -18.59 -10.97 8.86
N THR A 192 -17.92 -9.99 8.25
CA THR A 192 -16.96 -9.11 8.95
C THR A 192 -17.66 -8.23 9.98
N ASN A 193 -18.83 -7.68 9.68
CA ASN A 193 -19.59 -6.87 10.63
C ASN A 193 -20.14 -7.69 11.79
N LEU A 194 -20.65 -8.91 11.55
CA LEU A 194 -21.12 -9.80 12.62
C LEU A 194 -19.99 -10.17 13.58
N VAL A 195 -18.80 -10.46 13.06
CA VAL A 195 -17.61 -10.72 13.88
C VAL A 195 -17.23 -9.48 14.70
N ALA A 196 -17.21 -8.30 14.07
CA ALA A 196 -16.93 -7.04 14.77
C ALA A 196 -17.94 -6.80 15.90
N ILE A 197 -19.24 -6.87 15.63
CA ILE A 197 -20.31 -6.64 16.62
C ILE A 197 -20.20 -7.61 17.80
N ARG A 198 -19.99 -8.92 17.53
CA ARG A 198 -19.90 -9.94 18.59
C ARG A 198 -18.64 -9.80 19.45
N LYS A 199 -17.52 -9.34 18.88
CA LYS A 199 -16.22 -9.35 19.56
C LYS A 199 -15.73 -7.98 20.02
N VAL A 200 -16.34 -6.86 19.58
CA VAL A 200 -15.85 -5.50 19.86
C VAL A 200 -15.62 -5.24 21.35
N ARG A 201 -16.56 -5.61 22.22
CA ARG A 201 -16.39 -5.45 23.67
C ARG A 201 -15.29 -6.35 24.21
N SER A 202 -15.29 -7.63 23.85
CA SER A 202 -14.25 -8.59 24.29
C SER A 202 -12.84 -8.21 23.86
N TRP A 203 -12.68 -7.63 22.66
CA TRP A 203 -11.39 -7.21 22.15
C TRP A 203 -10.86 -5.98 22.86
N ASN A 204 -11.72 -5.05 23.28
CA ASN A 204 -11.27 -3.78 23.84
C ASN A 204 -11.32 -3.75 25.39
N MET A 205 -12.37 -4.26 26.04
CA MET A 205 -12.50 -4.26 27.52
C MET A 205 -11.51 -5.20 28.23
N ALA A 206 -11.27 -6.40 27.70
CA ALA A 206 -10.31 -7.34 28.30
C ALA A 206 -8.86 -6.84 28.22
N ARG A 207 -8.60 -5.83 27.38
CA ARG A 207 -7.28 -5.18 27.25
C ARG A 207 -7.10 -4.07 28.28
N ASP A 208 -8.15 -3.30 28.57
CA ASP A 208 -8.11 -2.27 29.60
C ASP A 208 -7.89 -2.89 30.98
N ALA A 209 -8.54 -4.02 31.27
CA ALA A 209 -8.32 -4.77 32.50
C ALA A 209 -6.85 -5.23 32.67
N ARG A 210 -6.20 -5.70 31.60
CA ARG A 210 -4.78 -6.11 31.63
C ARG A 210 -3.84 -4.92 31.81
N ARG A 211 -4.10 -3.81 31.11
CA ARG A 211 -3.30 -2.57 31.22
C ARG A 211 -3.47 -1.94 32.61
N ALA A 212 -4.68 -1.89 33.15
CA ALA A 212 -4.95 -1.42 34.50
C ALA A 212 -4.28 -2.31 35.57
N ALA A 213 -4.26 -3.63 35.38
CA ALA A 213 -3.51 -4.55 36.25
C ALA A 213 -2.00 -4.30 36.21
N GLN A 214 -1.43 -4.06 35.02
CA GLN A 214 0.00 -3.70 34.87
C GLN A 214 0.33 -2.34 35.49
N ALA A 215 -0.54 -1.33 35.33
CA ALA A 215 -0.37 0.00 35.93
C ALA A 215 -0.48 -0.01 37.46
N ARG A 216 -1.29 -0.93 38.03
CA ARG A 216 -1.41 -1.13 39.49
C ARG A 216 -0.21 -1.86 40.11
N GLY A 217 0.83 -2.19 39.34
CA GLY A 217 2.06 -2.76 39.88
C GLY A 217 1.91 -4.15 40.50
N THR A 218 0.78 -4.85 40.30
CA THR A 218 0.49 -6.15 40.92
C THR A 218 1.32 -7.31 40.34
N SER A 219 2.21 -7.05 39.39
CA SER A 219 3.26 -7.99 38.94
C SER A 219 4.62 -7.61 39.55
N GLY A 220 4.66 -7.48 40.87
CA GLY A 220 5.88 -7.29 41.64
C GLY A 220 6.66 -8.59 41.74
N SER A 221 7.44 -8.93 40.71
CA SER A 221 8.67 -9.69 40.93
C SER A 221 9.82 -8.72 40.68
N THR A 222 10.49 -8.30 41.74
CA THR A 222 11.79 -7.61 41.73
C THR A 222 12.88 -8.60 41.32
N THR A 223 12.74 -9.22 40.15
CA THR A 223 13.82 -9.98 39.54
C THR A 223 14.89 -8.98 39.11
N ARG A 224 16.04 -9.05 39.76
CA ARG A 224 17.26 -8.30 39.43
C ARG A 224 17.50 -8.47 37.93
N ARG A 225 17.21 -7.43 37.13
CA ARG A 225 17.36 -7.52 35.68
C ARG A 225 18.84 -7.74 35.39
N PRO A 226 19.22 -8.81 34.68
CA PRO A 226 20.62 -9.04 34.35
C PRO A 226 21.15 -7.85 33.57
N ILE A 227 22.42 -7.49 33.83
CA ILE A 227 23.12 -6.44 33.09
C ILE A 227 23.07 -6.84 31.61
N ARG A 228 22.45 -6.00 30.78
CA ARG A 228 22.30 -6.27 29.36
C ARG A 228 23.51 -5.70 28.64
N ASN A 229 24.20 -6.52 27.84
CA ASN A 229 25.24 -6.03 26.94
C ASN A 229 24.58 -5.31 25.76
N ILE A 230 24.60 -3.99 25.80
CA ILE A 230 24.06 -3.11 24.77
C ILE A 230 25.09 -3.03 23.64
N TRP A 231 24.67 -3.11 22.37
CA TRP A 231 25.57 -2.98 21.23
C TRP A 231 26.06 -1.54 21.05
N ARG A 232 27.06 -1.33 20.19
CA ARG A 232 27.58 0.01 19.83
C ARG A 232 26.46 0.97 19.43
N ASN A 233 25.48 0.50 18.64
CA ASN A 233 24.25 1.24 18.39
C ASN A 233 23.14 0.75 19.34
N PRO A 234 22.78 1.53 20.38
CA PRO A 234 21.80 1.11 21.39
C PRO A 234 20.37 1.03 20.83
N ILE A 235 20.05 1.84 19.82
CA ILE A 235 18.73 1.88 19.19
C ILE A 235 18.52 0.61 18.36
N LEU A 236 19.52 0.22 17.57
CA LEU A 236 19.48 -1.01 16.78
C LEU A 236 19.33 -2.24 17.69
N TRP A 237 20.13 -2.30 18.76
CA TRP A 237 20.02 -3.36 19.75
C TRP A 237 18.61 -3.42 20.34
N ARG A 238 18.01 -2.29 20.69
CA ARG A 238 16.65 -2.24 21.22
C ARG A 238 15.63 -2.74 20.21
N GLU A 239 15.67 -2.29 18.96
CA GLU A 239 14.71 -2.71 17.92
C GLU A 239 14.77 -4.22 17.63
N ILE A 240 15.95 -4.83 17.66
CA ILE A 240 16.13 -6.25 17.35
C ILE A 240 15.92 -7.14 18.57
N CYS A 241 16.50 -6.78 19.72
CA CYS A 241 16.51 -7.64 20.91
C CYS A 241 15.27 -7.46 21.80
N THR A 242 14.58 -6.32 21.72
CA THR A 242 13.32 -6.14 22.44
C THR A 242 12.18 -6.32 21.44
N ASN A 243 11.33 -7.34 21.66
CA ASN A 243 10.18 -7.66 20.80
C ASN A 243 9.12 -6.54 20.80
N ALA A 244 9.44 -5.38 20.23
CA ALA A 244 8.64 -4.15 20.29
C ALA A 244 7.29 -4.30 19.57
N TYR A 245 7.23 -5.17 18.57
CA TYR A 245 6.07 -5.38 17.69
C TYR A 245 5.10 -6.48 18.17
N GLY A 246 5.47 -7.23 19.21
CA GLY A 246 4.62 -8.25 19.86
C GLY A 246 4.22 -9.42 18.94
N ARG A 247 3.29 -10.27 19.41
CA ARG A 247 2.86 -11.48 18.69
C ARG A 247 2.02 -11.21 17.43
N THR A 248 1.45 -10.02 17.29
CA THR A 248 0.57 -9.70 16.15
C THR A 248 1.31 -9.64 14.82
N ILE A 249 2.60 -9.30 14.81
CA ILE A 249 3.40 -9.27 13.59
C ILE A 249 3.48 -10.63 12.89
N VAL A 250 3.32 -11.73 13.64
CA VAL A 250 3.28 -13.09 13.08
C VAL A 250 2.13 -13.25 12.09
N ILE A 251 0.97 -12.63 12.32
CA ILE A 251 -0.17 -12.72 11.39
C ILE A 251 0.16 -12.02 10.08
N VAL A 252 0.80 -10.85 10.14
CA VAL A 252 1.24 -10.10 8.97
C VAL A 252 2.25 -10.92 8.17
N ARG A 253 3.20 -11.56 8.87
CA ARG A 253 4.20 -12.46 8.26
C ARG A 253 3.54 -13.66 7.59
N LEU A 254 2.60 -14.34 8.25
CA LEU A 254 1.88 -15.47 7.68
C LEU A 254 1.05 -15.07 6.44
N ALA A 255 0.35 -13.95 6.50
CA ALA A 255 -0.41 -13.43 5.35
C ALA A 255 0.51 -13.13 4.17
N TRP A 256 1.66 -12.52 4.42
CA TRP A 256 2.67 -12.28 3.39
C TRP A 256 3.27 -13.58 2.86
N MET A 257 3.53 -14.57 3.72
CA MET A 257 4.05 -15.89 3.32
C MET A 257 3.07 -16.64 2.39
N LEU A 258 1.76 -16.47 2.58
CA LEU A 258 0.75 -17.01 1.65
C LEU A 258 0.87 -16.37 0.26
N LEU A 259 1.04 -15.04 0.19
CA LEU A 259 1.27 -14.34 -1.09
C LEU A 259 2.59 -14.79 -1.74
N PHE A 260 3.65 -14.96 -0.94
CA PHE A 260 4.92 -15.48 -1.41
C PHE A 260 4.78 -16.90 -1.98
N ALA A 261 4.09 -17.79 -1.26
CA ALA A 261 3.83 -19.15 -1.74
C ALA A 261 3.02 -19.16 -3.04
N ALA A 262 2.02 -18.30 -3.18
CA ALA A 262 1.25 -18.14 -4.41
C ALA A 262 2.12 -17.62 -5.57
N ALA A 263 3.01 -16.65 -5.31
CA ALA A 263 3.94 -16.14 -6.32
C ALA A 263 4.91 -17.22 -6.79
N VAL A 264 5.49 -18.00 -5.86
CA VAL A 264 6.37 -19.13 -6.18
C VAL A 264 5.62 -20.20 -6.99
N ALA A 265 4.39 -20.53 -6.58
CA ALA A 265 3.56 -21.50 -7.29
C ALA A 265 3.24 -21.03 -8.72
N GLY A 266 2.90 -19.76 -8.91
CA GLY A 266 2.62 -19.18 -10.23
C GLY A 266 3.86 -19.11 -11.13
N ILE A 267 5.04 -18.80 -10.58
CA ILE A 267 6.29 -18.87 -11.36
C ILE A 267 6.58 -20.33 -11.76
N MET A 268 6.42 -21.27 -10.83
CA MET A 268 6.74 -22.67 -11.07
C MET A 268 5.75 -23.36 -12.03
N SER A 269 4.47 -22.94 -12.04
CA SER A 269 3.49 -23.43 -13.00
C SER A 269 3.83 -22.98 -14.42
N GLU A 270 4.17 -21.70 -14.60
CA GLU A 270 4.55 -21.15 -15.91
C GLU A 270 5.90 -21.66 -16.40
N ALA A 271 6.85 -21.90 -15.49
CA ALA A 271 8.14 -22.51 -15.83
C ALA A 271 8.01 -23.95 -16.37
N ARG A 272 6.89 -24.64 -16.07
CA ARG A 272 6.59 -26.00 -16.56
C ARG A 272 5.67 -26.00 -17.78
N ALA A 273 5.10 -24.86 -18.16
CA ALA A 273 4.18 -24.75 -19.28
C ALA A 273 4.95 -24.86 -20.61
N GLU A 274 4.32 -25.47 -21.63
CA GLU A 274 4.90 -25.56 -22.97
C GLU A 274 5.09 -24.18 -23.62
N ILE A 275 4.20 -23.24 -23.31
CA ILE A 275 4.24 -21.85 -23.77
C ILE A 275 4.06 -20.95 -22.55
N PRO A 276 5.16 -20.48 -21.92
CA PRO A 276 5.09 -19.64 -20.74
C PRO A 276 4.43 -18.28 -21.04
N ASP A 277 3.41 -17.90 -20.25
CA ASP A 277 2.77 -16.60 -20.35
C ASP A 277 3.39 -15.59 -19.36
N ARG A 278 4.04 -14.56 -19.91
CA ARG A 278 4.65 -13.47 -19.12
C ARG A 278 3.61 -12.72 -18.28
N PHE A 279 2.38 -12.61 -18.76
CA PHE A 279 1.32 -11.92 -18.05
C PHE A 279 0.87 -12.72 -16.81
N ALA A 280 0.75 -14.04 -16.93
CA ALA A 280 0.44 -14.93 -15.81
C ALA A 280 1.50 -14.84 -14.69
N VAL A 281 2.79 -14.84 -15.06
CA VAL A 281 3.90 -14.64 -14.09
C VAL A 281 3.78 -13.28 -13.41
N ALA A 282 3.51 -12.21 -14.16
CA ALA A 282 3.36 -10.87 -13.60
C ALA A 282 2.18 -10.79 -12.60
N VAL A 283 1.04 -11.40 -12.93
CA VAL A 283 -0.13 -11.46 -12.03
C VAL A 283 0.19 -12.21 -10.73
N ALA A 284 1.02 -13.25 -10.77
CA ALA A 284 1.44 -13.98 -9.58
C ALA A 284 2.42 -13.18 -8.69
N VAL A 285 3.35 -12.44 -9.30
CA VAL A 285 4.46 -11.78 -8.57
C VAL A 285 4.11 -10.39 -8.06
N ILE A 286 3.38 -9.57 -8.84
CA ILE A 286 3.04 -8.18 -8.50
C ILE A 286 2.40 -8.05 -7.11
N PRO A 287 1.39 -8.87 -6.74
CA PRO A 287 0.76 -8.81 -5.41
C PRO A 287 1.75 -8.95 -4.26
N MET A 288 2.66 -9.92 -4.35
CA MET A 288 3.69 -10.16 -3.35
C MET A 288 4.71 -9.01 -3.31
N ALA A 289 5.19 -8.55 -4.47
CA ALA A 289 6.17 -7.47 -4.56
C ALA A 289 5.61 -6.16 -3.97
N LEU A 290 4.39 -5.78 -4.37
CA LEU A 290 3.72 -4.59 -3.87
C LEU A 290 3.44 -4.69 -2.36
N ALA A 291 2.98 -5.85 -1.88
CA ALA A 291 2.76 -6.07 -0.46
C ALA A 291 4.07 -5.96 0.35
N SER A 292 5.20 -6.37 -0.23
CA SER A 292 6.52 -6.23 0.39
C SER A 292 6.90 -4.76 0.56
N LEU A 293 6.77 -3.96 -0.51
CA LEU A 293 7.06 -2.52 -0.47
C LEU A 293 6.15 -1.79 0.52
N LEU A 294 4.84 -2.07 0.49
CA LEU A 294 3.88 -1.45 1.42
C LEU A 294 4.17 -1.84 2.87
N ALA A 295 4.49 -3.12 3.14
CA ALA A 295 4.79 -3.60 4.49
C ALA A 295 6.07 -2.98 5.04
N VAL A 296 7.14 -2.91 4.24
CA VAL A 296 8.41 -2.29 4.64
C VAL A 296 8.22 -0.80 4.93
N THR A 297 7.58 -0.06 4.02
CA THR A 297 7.27 1.37 4.24
C THR A 297 6.47 1.57 5.51
N ALA A 298 5.43 0.78 5.71
CA ALA A 298 4.55 0.95 6.86
C ALA A 298 5.22 0.55 8.19
N LEU A 299 6.08 -0.48 8.20
CA LEU A 299 6.90 -0.84 9.38
C LEU A 299 7.88 0.28 9.73
N ALA A 300 8.55 0.85 8.73
CA ALA A 300 9.48 1.95 8.87
C ALA A 300 8.79 3.22 9.42
N VAL A 301 7.66 3.65 8.85
CA VAL A 301 6.85 4.76 9.38
C VAL A 301 6.48 4.52 10.85
N THR A 302 6.02 3.31 11.14
CA THR A 302 5.51 2.93 12.47
C THR A 302 6.61 2.92 13.52
N SER A 303 7.84 2.55 13.15
CA SER A 303 9.00 2.54 14.06
C SER A 303 9.27 3.92 14.66
N ILE A 304 8.94 4.99 13.92
CA ILE A 304 9.08 6.39 14.35
C ILE A 304 7.80 6.88 15.03
N THR A 305 6.64 6.65 14.40
CA THR A 305 5.39 7.23 14.88
C THR A 305 4.93 6.62 16.19
N THR A 306 5.23 5.34 16.45
CA THR A 306 4.91 4.72 17.75
C THR A 306 5.72 5.28 18.91
N GLU A 307 6.96 5.71 18.67
CA GLU A 307 7.76 6.40 19.70
C GLU A 307 7.24 7.78 20.00
N ARG A 308 6.79 8.49 18.95
CA ARG A 308 6.14 9.78 19.09
C ARG A 308 4.83 9.66 19.85
N ASP A 309 3.97 8.72 19.46
CA ASP A 309 2.68 8.47 20.09
C ASP A 309 2.83 8.07 21.58
N ARG A 310 3.98 7.51 21.96
CA ARG A 310 4.32 7.15 23.36
C ARG A 310 5.00 8.28 24.15
N GLY A 311 5.33 9.41 23.54
CA GLY A 311 6.11 10.49 24.16
C GLY A 311 7.57 10.12 24.44
N SER A 312 8.04 8.97 23.92
CA SER A 312 9.45 8.55 24.08
C SER A 312 10.40 9.23 23.09
N LEU A 313 9.85 9.78 22.00
CA LEU A 313 10.66 10.45 20.98
C LEU A 313 11.35 11.69 21.56
N ASP A 314 10.68 12.48 22.38
CA ASP A 314 11.26 13.68 23.01
C ASP A 314 12.40 13.32 23.96
N LEU A 315 12.29 12.20 24.68
CA LEU A 315 13.36 11.67 25.53
C LEU A 315 14.58 11.23 24.70
N LEU A 316 14.36 10.64 23.52
CA LEU A 316 15.45 10.25 22.62
C LEU A 316 16.14 11.46 22.00
N LEU A 317 15.39 12.53 21.71
CA LEU A 317 15.95 13.78 21.17
C LEU A 317 16.81 14.53 22.19
N VAL A 318 16.60 14.33 23.49
CA VAL A 318 17.36 14.96 24.58
C VAL A 318 18.52 14.07 25.06
N SER A 319 18.61 12.82 24.59
CA SER A 319 19.72 11.93 24.91
C SER A 319 20.93 12.13 23.99
N ASP A 320 22.11 11.68 24.42
CA ASP A 320 23.39 11.79 23.70
C ASP A 320 23.51 10.88 22.44
N LEU A 321 22.42 10.70 21.69
CA LEU A 321 22.39 9.86 20.49
C LEU A 321 22.75 10.68 19.25
N GLU A 322 23.70 10.18 18.45
CA GLU A 322 24.00 10.84 17.18
C GLU A 322 22.86 10.59 16.16
N PRO A 323 22.58 11.55 15.25
CA PRO A 323 21.45 11.46 14.32
C PRO A 323 21.56 10.28 13.36
N LYS A 324 22.79 10.03 12.89
CA LYS A 324 23.11 8.85 12.08
C LYS A 324 22.86 7.56 12.85
N GLU A 325 23.17 7.50 14.15
CA GLU A 325 22.90 6.32 14.97
C GLU A 325 21.41 6.09 15.13
N PHE A 326 20.64 7.17 15.29
CA PHE A 326 19.18 7.13 15.31
C PHE A 326 18.58 6.63 14.00
N ILE A 327 18.93 7.26 12.88
CA ILE A 327 18.35 6.94 11.57
C ILE A 327 18.74 5.53 11.14
N TRP A 328 20.03 5.18 11.19
CA TRP A 328 20.48 3.83 10.80
C TRP A 328 19.96 2.76 11.76
N GLY A 329 19.91 3.05 13.06
CA GLY A 329 19.36 2.13 14.06
C GLY A 329 17.88 1.82 13.79
N LYS A 330 17.09 2.83 13.44
CA LYS A 330 15.68 2.67 13.06
C LYS A 330 15.51 1.98 11.71
N LEU A 331 16.33 2.31 10.72
CA LEU A 331 16.27 1.74 9.38
C LEU A 331 16.55 0.24 9.39
N PHE A 332 17.68 -0.15 9.98
CA PHE A 332 18.02 -1.57 10.08
C PHE A 332 17.13 -2.32 11.07
N GLY A 333 16.63 -1.64 12.12
CA GLY A 333 15.61 -2.21 13.01
C GLY A 333 14.33 -2.57 12.26
N ALA A 334 13.80 -1.66 11.44
CA ALA A 334 12.62 -1.90 10.61
C ALA A 334 12.85 -3.03 9.59
N LEU A 335 14.01 -3.06 8.93
CA LEU A 335 14.38 -4.13 8.00
C LEU A 335 14.56 -5.48 8.70
N ALA A 336 15.12 -5.52 9.90
CA ALA A 336 15.28 -6.74 10.68
C ALA A 336 13.92 -7.31 11.13
N VAL A 337 12.99 -6.43 11.51
CA VAL A 337 11.60 -6.81 11.81
C VAL A 337 10.90 -7.33 10.55
N ALA A 338 11.18 -6.73 9.40
CA ALA A 338 10.69 -7.14 8.08
C ALA A 338 11.53 -8.24 7.40
N ARG A 339 12.46 -8.89 8.10
CA ARG A 339 13.49 -9.75 7.47
C ARG A 339 12.91 -10.80 6.54
N GLU A 340 11.78 -11.44 6.88
CA GLU A 340 11.17 -12.45 6.01
C GLU A 340 10.60 -11.82 4.75
N VAL A 341 10.00 -10.63 4.86
CA VAL A 341 9.44 -9.86 3.74
C VAL A 341 10.55 -9.34 2.80
N VAL A 342 11.73 -9.05 3.34
CA VAL A 342 12.86 -8.51 2.58
C VAL A 342 13.74 -9.61 2.00
N VAL A 343 14.10 -10.61 2.79
CA VAL A 343 15.08 -11.64 2.43
C VAL A 343 14.47 -12.70 1.50
N LEU A 344 13.23 -13.12 1.72
CA LEU A 344 12.63 -14.20 0.92
C LEU A 344 12.46 -13.84 -0.57
N PRO A 345 12.04 -12.62 -0.97
CA PRO A 345 12.03 -12.23 -2.38
C PRO A 345 13.44 -12.22 -3.01
N LEU A 346 14.45 -11.78 -2.27
CA LEU A 346 15.84 -11.79 -2.75
C LEU A 346 16.36 -13.23 -2.91
N LEU A 347 16.05 -14.11 -1.95
CA LEU A 347 16.37 -15.54 -2.05
C LEU A 347 15.62 -16.21 -3.19
N LEU A 348 14.37 -15.83 -3.45
CA LEU A 348 13.61 -16.32 -4.61
C LEU A 348 14.32 -15.95 -5.91
N CYS A 349 14.80 -14.71 -6.04
CA CYS A 349 15.56 -14.31 -7.23
C CYS A 349 16.84 -15.16 -7.41
N ILE A 350 17.57 -15.44 -6.33
CA ILE A 350 18.74 -16.33 -6.36
C ILE A 350 18.33 -17.76 -6.74
N ALA A 351 17.23 -18.27 -6.19
CA ALA A 351 16.72 -19.60 -6.51
C ALA A 351 16.31 -19.72 -7.99
N LEU A 352 15.79 -18.66 -8.61
CA LEU A 352 15.50 -18.64 -10.05
C LEU A 352 16.76 -18.76 -10.92
N ILE A 353 17.89 -18.21 -10.47
CA ILE A 353 19.20 -18.38 -11.14
C ILE A 353 19.67 -19.83 -11.00
N VAL A 354 19.67 -20.36 -9.78
CA VAL A 354 20.17 -21.71 -9.48
C VAL A 354 19.33 -22.80 -10.17
N SER A 355 18.02 -22.57 -10.31
CA SER A 355 17.11 -23.48 -11.03
C SER A 355 17.17 -23.37 -12.55
N GLY A 356 17.96 -22.43 -13.10
CA GLY A 356 18.08 -22.22 -14.55
C GLY A 356 16.85 -21.55 -15.19
N ILE A 357 15.85 -21.13 -14.41
CA ILE A 357 14.65 -20.43 -14.91
C ILE A 357 15.02 -19.02 -15.37
N ALA A 358 15.94 -18.36 -14.67
CA ALA A 358 16.49 -17.05 -15.03
C ALA A 358 17.97 -17.16 -15.40
N SER A 359 18.40 -16.40 -16.41
CA SER A 359 19.82 -16.23 -16.68
C SER A 359 20.51 -15.52 -15.50
N VAL A 360 21.81 -15.79 -15.31
CA VAL A 360 22.61 -15.16 -14.25
C VAL A 360 22.51 -13.63 -14.32
N GLU A 361 22.61 -13.08 -15.53
CA GLU A 361 22.51 -11.65 -15.79
C GLU A 361 21.16 -11.07 -15.34
N ASN A 362 20.04 -11.60 -15.85
CA ASN A 362 18.71 -11.12 -15.50
C ASN A 362 18.37 -11.34 -14.02
N GLY A 363 18.86 -12.43 -13.44
CA GLY A 363 18.72 -12.69 -12.01
C GLY A 363 19.47 -11.68 -11.15
N CYS A 364 20.70 -11.30 -11.50
CA CYS A 364 21.44 -10.24 -10.83
C CYS A 364 20.70 -8.90 -10.92
N TYR A 365 20.14 -8.56 -12.08
CA TYR A 365 19.34 -7.35 -12.26
C TYR A 365 18.10 -7.35 -11.36
N LEU A 366 17.42 -8.49 -11.24
CA LEU A 366 16.23 -8.63 -10.41
C LEU A 366 16.56 -8.53 -8.90
N VAL A 367 17.66 -9.15 -8.45
CA VAL A 367 18.14 -9.05 -7.07
C VAL A 367 18.47 -7.60 -6.71
N LEU A 368 19.29 -6.93 -7.53
CA LEU A 368 19.71 -5.54 -7.29
C LEU A 368 18.52 -4.59 -7.34
N GLY A 369 17.68 -4.69 -8.36
CA GLY A 369 16.49 -3.84 -8.50
C GLY A 369 15.54 -3.99 -7.30
N THR A 370 15.29 -5.24 -6.87
CA THR A 370 14.42 -5.53 -5.72
C THR A 370 15.03 -5.01 -4.42
N ALA A 371 16.34 -5.17 -4.20
CA ALA A 371 17.04 -4.64 -3.04
C ALA A 371 16.96 -3.10 -2.97
N ILE A 372 17.16 -2.41 -4.10
CA ILE A 372 17.06 -0.95 -4.19
C ILE A 372 15.65 -0.47 -3.83
N LEU A 373 14.61 -1.11 -4.38
CA LEU A 373 13.23 -0.73 -4.12
C LEU A 373 12.81 -0.97 -2.66
N LEU A 374 13.23 -2.09 -2.06
CA LEU A 374 12.97 -2.39 -0.64
C LEU A 374 13.71 -1.41 0.28
N PHE A 375 14.95 -1.06 -0.04
CA PHE A 375 15.71 -0.08 0.73
C PHE A 375 15.10 1.32 0.62
N PHE A 376 14.71 1.74 -0.59
CA PHE A 376 13.96 2.97 -0.84
C PHE A 376 12.66 3.01 -0.01
N ALA A 377 11.86 1.94 -0.01
CA ALA A 377 10.62 1.85 0.76
C ALA A 377 10.86 2.07 2.26
N ALA A 378 11.94 1.50 2.81
CA ALA A 378 12.30 1.67 4.21
C ALA A 378 12.72 3.11 4.54
N VAL A 379 13.56 3.73 3.69
CA VAL A 379 14.00 5.13 3.86
C VAL A 379 12.83 6.11 3.73
N LEU A 380 11.99 5.91 2.71
CA LEU A 380 10.75 6.66 2.51
C LEU A 380 9.87 6.62 3.77
N GLY A 381 9.71 5.44 4.37
CA GLY A 381 8.91 5.29 5.57
C GLY A 381 9.48 6.05 6.77
N ILE A 382 10.80 6.04 6.97
CA ILE A 382 11.43 6.82 8.05
C ILE A 382 11.26 8.32 7.81
N HIS A 383 11.53 8.79 6.58
CA HIS A 383 11.40 10.20 6.22
C HIS A 383 9.99 10.74 6.50
N ILE A 384 8.96 10.00 6.07
CA ILE A 384 7.56 10.37 6.28
C ILE A 384 7.19 10.27 7.77
N GLY A 385 7.69 9.25 8.48
CA GLY A 385 7.50 9.10 9.93
C GLY A 385 8.05 10.29 10.71
N LEU A 386 9.21 10.83 10.32
CA LEU A 386 9.82 12.01 10.92
C LEU A 386 9.12 13.32 10.50
N SER A 387 8.61 13.39 9.27
CA SER A 387 8.03 14.61 8.71
C SER A 387 6.62 14.92 9.25
N TYR A 388 5.76 13.92 9.38
CA TYR A 388 4.36 14.14 9.74
C TYR A 388 4.11 13.94 11.24
N PRO A 389 3.59 14.94 11.98
CA PRO A 389 3.40 14.84 13.42
C PRO A 389 2.38 13.76 13.80
N SER A 390 1.30 13.62 13.02
CA SER A 390 0.29 12.59 13.27
C SER A 390 0.66 11.26 12.60
N SER A 391 0.79 10.20 13.41
CA SER A 391 1.02 8.81 12.98
C SER A 391 0.12 8.36 11.83
N ARG A 392 -1.16 8.77 11.86
CA ARG A 392 -2.16 8.41 10.86
C ARG A 392 -1.90 9.04 9.50
N ARG A 393 -1.61 10.35 9.46
CA ARG A 393 -1.26 11.03 8.20
C ARG A 393 0.05 10.48 7.65
N ALA A 394 1.03 10.22 8.52
CA ALA A 394 2.30 9.62 8.10
C ALA A 394 2.10 8.27 7.39
N ILE A 395 1.32 7.35 8.00
CA ILE A 395 1.04 6.04 7.41
C ILE A 395 0.28 6.19 6.08
N ALA A 396 -0.72 7.07 6.03
CA ALA A 396 -1.51 7.30 4.82
C ALA A 396 -0.68 7.89 3.67
N VAL A 397 0.20 8.85 3.97
CA VAL A 397 1.10 9.45 2.99
C VAL A 397 2.12 8.41 2.50
N GLY A 398 2.74 7.64 3.39
CA GLY A 398 3.71 6.60 2.99
C GLY A 398 3.13 5.52 2.09
N LEU A 399 1.97 4.97 2.47
CA LEU A 399 1.28 3.98 1.65
C LEU A 399 0.74 4.59 0.34
N GLY A 400 0.22 5.83 0.40
CA GLY A 400 -0.25 6.56 -0.76
C GLY A 400 0.86 6.85 -1.77
N THR A 401 2.06 7.21 -1.31
CA THR A 401 3.23 7.42 -2.16
C THR A 401 3.63 6.15 -2.90
N VAL A 402 3.74 5.01 -2.19
CA VAL A 402 4.06 3.72 -2.83
C VAL A 402 2.97 3.32 -3.83
N ALA A 403 1.68 3.41 -3.43
CA ALA A 403 0.57 3.09 -4.32
C ALA A 403 0.56 3.98 -5.58
N PHE A 404 0.77 5.28 -5.43
CA PHE A 404 0.86 6.21 -6.56
C PHE A 404 2.01 5.83 -7.51
N LEU A 405 3.21 5.57 -6.98
CA LEU A 405 4.37 5.26 -7.81
C LEU A 405 4.22 3.96 -8.60
N PHE A 406 3.67 2.90 -8.02
CA PHE A 406 3.57 1.62 -8.73
C PHE A 406 2.22 1.43 -9.43
N ILE A 407 1.11 1.71 -8.76
CA ILE A 407 -0.23 1.53 -9.33
C ILE A 407 -0.60 2.73 -10.21
N GLY A 408 -0.38 3.95 -9.71
CA GLY A 408 -0.73 5.17 -10.45
C GLY A 408 0.05 5.30 -11.76
N VAL A 409 1.37 5.07 -11.72
CA VAL A 409 2.21 5.11 -12.93
C VAL A 409 1.92 3.95 -13.88
N ALA A 410 1.68 2.72 -13.38
CA ALA A 410 1.24 1.62 -14.24
C ALA A 410 -0.12 1.92 -14.91
N THR A 411 -0.99 2.65 -14.22
CA THR A 411 -2.26 3.10 -14.79
C THR A 411 -2.05 4.16 -15.88
N ALA A 412 -1.17 5.14 -15.66
CA ALA A 412 -0.79 6.11 -16.69
C ALA A 412 -0.22 5.42 -17.94
N MET A 413 0.59 4.39 -17.74
CA MET A 413 1.13 3.56 -18.81
C MET A 413 0.02 2.84 -19.60
N ARG A 414 -0.95 2.23 -18.91
CA ARG A 414 -2.12 1.60 -19.55
C ARG A 414 -2.96 2.60 -20.34
N ILE A 415 -3.15 3.81 -19.81
CA ILE A 415 -3.83 4.91 -20.52
C ILE A 415 -3.07 5.25 -21.81
N MET A 416 -1.75 5.41 -21.73
CA MET A 416 -0.94 5.73 -22.90
C MET A 416 -1.02 4.65 -24.00
N VAL A 417 -0.94 3.37 -23.62
CA VAL A 417 -1.11 2.24 -24.57
C VAL A 417 -2.49 2.24 -25.20
N ALA A 418 -3.53 2.53 -24.43
CA ALA A 418 -4.91 2.55 -24.92
C ALA A 418 -5.15 3.65 -25.97
N PHE A 419 -4.46 4.79 -25.86
CA PHE A 419 -4.54 5.88 -26.83
C PHE A 419 -3.41 5.83 -27.88
N GLY A 420 -2.79 4.67 -28.09
CA GLY A 420 -1.64 4.41 -28.97
C GLY A 420 -1.65 5.09 -30.35
N SER A 421 -2.84 5.33 -30.91
CA SER A 421 -3.04 5.89 -32.27
C SER A 421 -2.94 7.42 -32.38
N SER A 422 -2.96 8.16 -31.25
CA SER A 422 -3.01 9.62 -31.23
C SER A 422 -2.15 10.22 -30.12
N PHE A 423 -1.05 10.87 -30.51
CA PHE A 423 -0.10 11.50 -29.57
C PHE A 423 -0.73 12.58 -28.69
N GLU A 424 -1.55 13.46 -29.25
CA GLU A 424 -2.19 14.56 -28.49
C GLU A 424 -3.13 14.05 -27.38
N LEU A 425 -3.85 12.96 -27.67
CA LEU A 425 -4.76 12.32 -26.70
C LEU A 425 -4.02 11.51 -25.63
N GLN A 426 -2.78 11.09 -25.90
CA GLN A 426 -1.91 10.44 -24.91
C GLN A 426 -1.28 11.46 -23.96
N LEU A 427 -0.81 12.59 -24.51
CA LEU A 427 0.06 13.51 -23.79
C LEU A 427 -0.65 14.16 -22.60
N ALA A 428 -1.88 14.63 -22.76
CA ALA A 428 -2.58 15.34 -21.68
C ALA A 428 -2.89 14.45 -20.45
N PRO A 429 -3.49 13.24 -20.57
CA PRO A 429 -3.69 12.35 -19.42
C PRO A 429 -2.37 11.86 -18.81
N PHE A 430 -1.35 11.60 -19.64
CA PHE A 430 -0.04 11.21 -19.16
C PHE A 430 0.60 12.33 -18.33
N LEU A 431 0.66 13.55 -18.86
CA LEU A 431 1.18 14.71 -18.13
C LEU A 431 0.35 15.00 -16.87
N ALA A 432 -0.97 14.85 -16.90
CA ALA A 432 -1.80 15.04 -15.72
C ALA A 432 -1.39 14.08 -14.57
N VAL A 433 -1.13 12.81 -14.87
CA VAL A 433 -0.70 11.83 -13.86
C VAL A 433 0.75 12.07 -13.43
N ILE A 434 1.66 12.32 -14.38
CA ILE A 434 3.10 12.47 -14.09
C ILE A 434 3.38 13.80 -13.39
N VAL A 435 2.89 14.92 -13.93
CA VAL A 435 3.10 16.26 -13.37
C VAL A 435 2.27 16.44 -12.11
N GLY A 436 0.96 16.13 -12.15
CA GLY A 436 0.09 16.24 -10.98
C GLY A 436 0.54 15.31 -9.86
N GLY A 437 0.98 14.11 -10.22
CA GLY A 437 1.57 13.16 -9.29
C GLY A 437 2.92 13.60 -8.73
N GLY A 438 3.78 14.23 -9.54
CA GLY A 438 5.04 14.83 -9.09
C GLY A 438 4.81 15.99 -8.12
N VAL A 439 3.81 16.85 -8.35
CA VAL A 439 3.39 17.92 -7.42
C VAL A 439 2.87 17.31 -6.12
N GLY A 440 2.01 16.29 -6.20
CA GLY A 440 1.50 15.57 -5.02
C GLY A 440 2.62 14.89 -4.23
N LEU A 441 3.61 14.31 -4.92
CA LEU A 441 4.77 13.69 -4.32
C LEU A 441 5.67 14.73 -3.64
N TYR A 442 5.88 15.88 -4.26
CA TYR A 442 6.60 16.99 -3.65
C TYR A 442 5.90 17.45 -2.37
N ALA A 443 4.59 17.73 -2.42
CA ALA A 443 3.82 18.11 -1.25
C ALA A 443 3.86 17.06 -0.12
N ALA A 444 3.95 15.78 -0.47
CA ALA A 444 4.08 14.68 0.48
C ALA A 444 5.48 14.61 1.13
N LEU A 445 6.55 14.76 0.33
CA LEU A 445 7.92 14.56 0.78
C LEU A 445 8.54 15.84 1.37
N SER A 446 8.12 17.02 0.94
CA SER A 446 8.66 18.31 1.38
C SER A 446 7.94 18.91 2.58
N ALA A 447 7.01 18.18 3.22
CA ALA A 447 6.06 18.72 4.20
C ALA A 447 6.72 19.37 5.45
N ARG A 448 7.92 18.93 5.83
CA ARG A 448 8.66 19.48 6.97
C ARG A 448 10.04 20.02 6.58
N ASN A 449 10.75 19.31 5.71
CA ASN A 449 12.11 19.65 5.29
C ASN A 449 12.15 19.76 3.76
N PRO A 450 11.71 20.89 3.17
CA PRO A 450 11.82 21.09 1.73
C PRO A 450 13.30 21.20 1.33
N SER A 451 13.69 20.50 0.26
CA SER A 451 15.01 20.62 -0.33
C SER A 451 14.92 20.58 -1.85
N PRO A 452 15.83 21.24 -2.58
CA PRO A 452 15.88 21.14 -4.05
C PRO A 452 16.03 19.70 -4.53
N ALA A 453 16.76 18.86 -3.78
CA ALA A 453 16.93 17.44 -4.09
C ALA A 453 15.60 16.67 -4.01
N ILE A 454 14.76 16.94 -3.00
CA ILE A 454 13.40 16.37 -2.90
C ILE A 454 12.50 16.89 -4.04
N GLY A 455 12.66 18.15 -4.43
CA GLY A 455 12.00 18.74 -5.60
C GLY A 455 12.28 17.95 -6.88
N TRP A 456 13.56 17.80 -7.22
CA TRP A 456 14.00 17.04 -8.39
C TRP A 456 13.60 15.57 -8.32
N ALA A 457 13.76 14.93 -7.16
CA ALA A 457 13.35 13.56 -6.95
C ALA A 457 11.85 13.39 -7.23
N SER A 458 11.01 14.29 -6.69
CA SER A 458 9.56 14.23 -6.84
C SER A 458 9.09 14.46 -8.28
N ALA A 459 9.76 15.35 -9.02
CA ALA A 459 9.45 15.65 -10.41
C ALA A 459 9.82 14.49 -11.35
N ILE A 460 10.97 13.85 -11.10
CA ILE A 460 11.54 12.85 -12.00
C ILE A 460 11.02 11.43 -11.70
N LEU A 461 10.73 11.10 -10.44
CA LEU A 461 10.35 9.73 -10.04
C LEU A 461 9.21 9.13 -10.86
N PRO A 462 8.07 9.82 -11.07
CA PRO A 462 6.94 9.23 -11.78
C PRO A 462 7.30 8.91 -13.24
N ALA A 463 8.03 9.83 -13.89
CA ALA A 463 8.46 9.66 -15.28
C ALA A 463 9.47 8.52 -15.42
N LEU A 464 10.47 8.42 -14.54
CA LEU A 464 11.42 7.31 -14.58
C LEU A 464 10.78 5.97 -14.19
N THR A 465 9.83 5.96 -13.27
CA THR A 465 9.08 4.74 -12.96
C THR A 465 8.31 4.25 -14.19
N PHE A 466 7.73 5.19 -14.95
CA PHE A 466 7.07 4.88 -16.22
C PHE A 466 8.06 4.29 -17.24
N VAL A 467 9.25 4.89 -17.41
CA VAL A 467 10.30 4.38 -18.29
C VAL A 467 10.78 2.98 -17.86
N GLY A 468 10.86 2.71 -16.55
CA GLY A 468 11.20 1.39 -16.03
C GLY A 468 10.15 0.34 -16.39
N ILE A 469 8.86 0.68 -16.27
CA ILE A 469 7.76 -0.23 -16.63
C ILE A 469 7.73 -0.51 -18.14
N THR A 470 7.90 0.53 -18.97
CA THR A 470 7.89 0.35 -20.44
C THR A 470 9.13 -0.39 -20.92
N GLY A 471 10.31 -0.12 -20.33
CA GLY A 471 11.54 -0.86 -20.63
C GLY A 471 11.42 -2.35 -20.33
N PHE A 472 10.75 -2.72 -19.23
CA PHE A 472 10.46 -4.12 -18.91
C PHE A 472 9.60 -4.79 -19.99
N LEU A 473 8.55 -4.10 -20.45
CA LEU A 473 7.65 -4.64 -21.48
C LEU A 473 8.29 -4.73 -22.86
N GLN A 474 9.29 -3.88 -23.13
CA GLN A 474 10.14 -3.96 -24.32
C GLN A 474 11.22 -5.04 -24.22
N GLY A 475 11.37 -5.69 -23.06
CA GLY A 475 12.38 -6.72 -22.81
C GLY A 475 13.78 -6.18 -22.49
N ASN A 476 13.94 -4.86 -22.28
CA ASN A 476 15.23 -4.24 -21.99
C ASN A 476 15.53 -4.25 -20.48
N THR A 477 15.92 -5.41 -19.95
CA THR A 477 16.10 -5.64 -18.50
C THR A 477 17.20 -4.79 -17.87
N LEU A 478 18.31 -4.54 -18.59
CA LEU A 478 19.40 -3.69 -18.11
C LEU A 478 18.93 -2.23 -17.95
N GLN A 479 18.17 -1.70 -18.93
CA GLN A 479 17.61 -0.35 -18.82
C GLN A 479 16.71 -0.22 -17.59
N VAL A 480 15.90 -1.25 -17.28
CA VAL A 480 15.06 -1.25 -16.07
C VAL A 480 15.91 -1.10 -14.82
N LEU A 481 16.99 -1.88 -14.68
CA LEU A 481 17.89 -1.78 -13.53
C LEU A 481 18.50 -0.39 -13.43
N LEU A 482 19.06 0.15 -14.53
CA LEU A 482 19.71 1.46 -14.53
C LEU A 482 18.72 2.57 -14.13
N VAL A 483 17.50 2.53 -14.68
CA VAL A 483 16.44 3.49 -14.36
C VAL A 483 16.03 3.36 -12.90
N VAL A 484 15.84 2.14 -12.38
CA VAL A 484 15.51 1.91 -10.97
C VAL A 484 16.63 2.41 -10.05
N ALA A 485 17.89 2.11 -10.38
CA ALA A 485 19.05 2.53 -9.61
C ALA A 485 19.19 4.05 -9.56
N VAL A 486 19.03 4.73 -10.70
CA VAL A 486 19.09 6.20 -10.75
C VAL A 486 17.90 6.82 -10.04
N ALA A 487 16.67 6.43 -10.40
CA ALA A 487 15.45 7.06 -9.88
C ALA A 487 15.31 6.88 -8.36
N TYR A 488 15.31 5.63 -7.92
CA TYR A 488 15.08 5.30 -6.51
C TYR A 488 16.35 5.46 -5.67
N GLY A 489 17.55 5.25 -6.24
CA GLY A 489 18.80 5.53 -5.56
C GLY A 489 18.99 7.01 -5.28
N PHE A 490 18.82 7.89 -6.28
CA PHE A 490 18.89 9.34 -6.09
C PHE A 490 17.87 9.80 -5.03
N THR A 491 16.63 9.34 -5.12
CA THR A 491 15.59 9.72 -4.16
C THR A 491 15.88 9.22 -2.76
N THR A 492 16.43 8.01 -2.64
CA THR A 492 16.85 7.48 -1.33
C THR A 492 17.89 8.39 -0.70
N VAL A 493 18.90 8.83 -1.46
CA VAL A 493 19.92 9.77 -0.97
C VAL A 493 19.30 11.14 -0.65
N ALA A 494 18.41 11.65 -1.52
CA ALA A 494 17.73 12.93 -1.34
C ALA A 494 16.86 12.98 -0.06
N LEU A 495 16.32 11.84 0.38
CA LEU A 495 15.56 11.72 1.63
C LEU A 495 16.47 11.47 2.84
N LEU A 496 17.53 10.67 2.67
CA LEU A 496 18.40 10.25 3.77
C LEU A 496 19.39 11.35 4.21
N VAL A 497 20.01 12.06 3.27
CA VAL A 497 21.06 13.05 3.57
C VAL A 497 20.54 14.20 4.42
N PRO A 498 19.41 14.88 4.08
CA PRO A 498 18.87 15.93 4.94
C PRO A 498 18.44 15.42 6.31
N ALA A 499 17.95 14.17 6.40
CA ALA A 499 17.55 13.59 7.67
C ALA A 499 18.76 13.41 8.60
N ILE A 500 19.91 12.99 8.06
CA ILE A 500 21.16 12.85 8.83
C ILE A 500 21.76 14.22 9.17
N GLY A 501 21.82 15.15 8.21
CA GLY A 501 22.48 16.45 8.38
C GLY A 501 21.70 17.49 9.19
N ALA A 502 20.37 17.41 9.26
CA ALA A 502 19.54 18.43 9.93
C ALA A 502 19.82 18.58 11.44
N PHE A 503 20.42 17.58 12.08
CA PHE A 503 20.78 17.65 13.49
C PHE A 503 22.16 18.27 13.72
N ASP A 504 23.10 18.19 12.76
CA ASP A 504 24.42 18.81 12.90
C ASP A 504 24.31 20.35 12.95
N LEU A 505 23.31 20.89 12.24
CA LEU A 505 22.90 22.30 12.28
C LEU A 505 22.20 22.68 13.60
N LEU A 506 21.36 21.81 14.17
CA LEU A 506 20.63 22.07 15.41
C LEU A 506 21.49 21.85 16.68
N THR A 507 22.53 21.03 16.60
CA THR A 507 23.49 20.79 17.69
C THR A 507 24.69 21.73 17.64
N GLY A 508 24.76 22.64 16.65
CA GLY A 508 25.86 23.59 16.47
C GLY A 508 27.20 22.94 16.13
N ARG A 509 27.21 21.69 15.66
CA ARG A 509 28.42 20.92 15.34
C ARG A 509 28.96 21.21 13.94
N SER A 510 28.17 21.84 13.06
CA SER A 510 28.72 22.49 11.87
C SER A 510 29.21 23.88 12.27
N SER A 511 30.52 24.02 12.50
CA SER A 511 31.16 25.33 12.49
C SER A 511 30.80 26.03 11.19
N THR A 512 30.34 27.27 11.31
CA THR A 512 30.34 28.28 10.26
C THR A 512 31.77 28.47 9.74
N SER A 513 32.16 27.63 8.79
CA SER A 513 33.29 27.76 7.87
C SER A 513 32.93 26.81 6.72
N ASP A 514 32.30 27.23 5.63
CA ASP A 514 32.87 28.17 4.69
C ASP A 514 31.78 28.99 4.01
N ALA A 515 32.01 30.30 3.95
CA ALA A 515 31.32 31.26 3.10
C ALA A 515 31.90 31.22 1.67
#